data_AF-A0A2D7BCH6-F1
#
_entry.id   AF-A0A2D7BCH6-F1
#
_cell.length_a   1.000
_cell.length_b   1.000
_cell.length_c   1.000
_cell.angle_alpha   90.00
_cell.angle_beta   90.00
_cell.angle_gamma   90.00
#
_symmetry.space_group_name_H-M   'P 1'
#
loop_
_entity.id
_entity.type
_entity.pdbx_description
1 polymer ?
#
loop_
_entity_poly.entity_id
_entity_poly.type
_entity_poly.pdbx_seq_one_letter_code
_entity_poly.pdbx_strand_id
1 'polypeptide(L)' 'MALTKDLLRTWERTRSVWKDGKADAFERDYIKELESSVNRAVHGMEKLDVILKKVRKDCG' A
#
# COMPACT_ATOMS: atom_id res chain seq x y z
N MET A 1 -3.59 6.79 -2.89
CA MET A 1 -3.13 5.51 -3.47
C MET A 1 -2.52 5.62 -4.87
N ALA A 2 -2.72 6.71 -5.63
CA ALA A 2 -2.22 6.83 -7.02
C ALA A 2 -0.71 6.54 -7.15
N LEU A 3 0.11 7.19 -6.31
CA LEU A 3 1.57 7.01 -6.33
C LEU A 3 2.01 5.56 -6.07
N THR A 4 1.41 4.87 -5.09
CA THR A 4 1.73 3.46 -4.81
C THR A 4 1.31 2.56 -5.96
N LYS A 5 0.15 2.81 -6.59
CA LYS A 5 -0.31 2.04 -7.75
C LYS A 5 0.60 2.24 -8.97
N ASP A 6 1.07 3.47 -9.20
CA ASP A 6 1.98 3.77 -10.30
C ASP A 6 3.36 3.13 -10.09
N LEU A 7 3.84 3.09 -8.84
CA LEU A 7 5.05 2.36 -8.46
C LEU A 7 4.90 0.87 -8.74
N LEU A 8 3.80 0.24 -8.30
CA LEU A 8 3.57 -1.20 -8.52
C LEU A 8 3.48 -1.54 -10.02
N ARG A 9 2.80 -0.72 -10.83
CA ARG A 9 2.79 -0.87 -12.30
C ARG A 9 4.17 -0.75 -12.91
N THR A 10 4.99 0.17 -12.40
CA THR A 10 6.37 0.33 -12.86
C THR A 10 7.20 -0.89 -12.48
N TRP A 11 6.99 -1.43 -11.28
CA TRP A 11 7.65 -2.66 -10.83
C TRP A 11 7.29 -3.86 -11.72
N GLU A 12 6.02 -4.07 -12.07
CA GLU A 12 5.59 -5.16 -12.97
C GLU A 12 6.33 -5.11 -14.31
N ARG A 13 6.49 -3.91 -14.88
CA ARG A 13 7.24 -3.70 -16.12
C ARG A 13 8.72 -4.04 -15.92
N THR A 14 9.34 -3.60 -14.83
CA THR A 14 10.74 -3.91 -14.54
C THR A 14 10.95 -5.40 -14.32
N ARG A 15 10.06 -6.09 -13.59
CA ARG A 15 10.13 -7.53 -13.32
C ARG A 15 10.01 -8.38 -14.58
N SER A 16 9.33 -7.87 -15.61
CA SER A 16 9.20 -8.56 -16.91
C SER A 16 10.55 -8.80 -17.61
N VAL A 17 11.53 -7.92 -17.38
CA VAL A 17 12.87 -7.99 -17.98
C VAL A 17 13.95 -8.36 -16.97
N TRP A 18 13.78 -7.98 -15.69
CA TRP A 18 14.71 -8.31 -14.61
C TRP A 18 14.27 -9.59 -13.90
N LYS A 19 14.97 -10.70 -14.18
CA LYS A 19 14.57 -12.06 -13.76
C LYS A 19 15.58 -12.82 -12.90
N ASP A 20 16.58 -12.15 -12.38
CA ASP A 20 17.56 -12.80 -11.50
C ASP A 20 17.03 -12.92 -10.06
N GLY A 21 17.80 -13.60 -9.21
CA GLY A 21 17.46 -13.74 -7.80
C GLY A 21 17.46 -12.42 -7.00
N LYS A 22 18.07 -11.34 -7.52
CA LYS A 22 17.97 -10.01 -6.89
C LYS A 22 16.60 -9.39 -7.13
N ALA A 23 16.01 -9.61 -8.30
CA ALA A 23 14.64 -9.18 -8.57
C ALA A 23 13.65 -9.86 -7.60
N ASP A 24 13.84 -11.16 -7.33
CA ASP A 24 13.02 -11.90 -6.34
C ASP A 24 13.19 -11.37 -4.92
N ALA A 25 14.44 -11.11 -4.51
CA ALA A 25 14.72 -10.52 -3.21
C ALA A 25 14.09 -9.13 -3.09
N PHE A 26 14.22 -8.30 -4.13
CA PHE A 26 13.66 -6.95 -4.13
C PHE A 26 12.13 -6.95 -4.02
N GLU A 27 11.45 -7.84 -4.76
CA GLU A 27 10.00 -7.97 -4.68
C GLU A 27 9.53 -8.33 -3.28
N ARG A 28 10.18 -9.33 -2.68
CA ARG A 28 9.83 -9.84 -1.36
C ARG A 28 10.13 -8.81 -0.27
N ASP A 29 11.34 -8.26 -0.27
CA ASP A 29 11.86 -7.50 0.87
C ASP A 29 11.37 -6.04 0.86
N TYR A 30 10.96 -5.50 -0.30
CA TYR A 30 10.53 -4.11 -0.42
C TYR A 30 9.12 -3.96 -0.99
N ILE A 31 8.83 -4.55 -2.15
CA ILE A 31 7.57 -4.29 -2.85
C ILE A 31 6.37 -4.82 -2.06
N LYS A 32 6.42 -6.09 -1.64
CA LYS A 32 5.34 -6.72 -0.85
C LYS A 32 5.17 -6.07 0.51
N GLU A 33 6.27 -5.74 1.19
CA GLU A 33 6.23 -5.07 2.49
C GLU A 33 5.64 -3.65 2.40
N LEU A 34 6.00 -2.90 1.34
CA LEU A 34 5.44 -1.57 1.08
C LEU A 34 3.94 -1.66 0.79
N GLU A 35 3.53 -2.56 -0.11
CA GLU A 35 2.11 -2.76 -0.45
C GLU A 35 1.29 -3.12 0.79
N SER A 36 1.78 -4.07 1.58
CA SER A 36 1.15 -4.51 2.83
C SER A 36 1.03 -3.36 3.84
N SER A 37 2.07 -2.55 3.99
CA SER A 37 2.08 -1.39 4.90
C SER A 37 1.10 -0.29 4.47
N VAL A 38 1.06 0.02 3.17
CA VAL A 38 0.11 1.00 2.62
C VAL A 38 -1.32 0.53 2.81
N ASN A 39 -1.61 -0.75 2.54
CA ASN A 39 -2.95 -1.31 2.73
C ASN A 39 -3.40 -1.24 4.20
N ARG A 40 -2.51 -1.54 5.14
CA ARG A 40 -2.80 -1.37 6.58
C ARG A 40 -3.08 0.09 6.95
N ALA A 41 -2.28 1.02 6.44
CA ALA A 41 -2.45 2.44 6.73
C ALA A 41 -3.79 2.97 6.20
N VAL A 42 -4.15 2.65 4.94
CA VAL A 42 -5.44 3.02 4.35
C VAL A 42 -6.60 2.48 5.18
N HIS A 43 -6.55 1.19 5.54
CA HIS A 43 -7.61 0.58 6.33
C HIS A 43 -7.71 1.19 7.75
N GLY A 44 -6.57 1.57 8.34
CA GLY A 44 -6.54 2.32 9.60
C GLY A 44 -7.20 3.69 9.47
N MET A 45 -6.90 4.43 8.40
CA MET A 45 -7.50 5.73 8.12
C MET A 45 -9.02 5.64 7.91
N GLU A 46 -9.50 4.61 7.21
CA GLU A 46 -10.94 4.35 7.03
C GLU A 46 -11.65 4.11 8.36
N LYS A 47 -11.05 3.31 9.25
CA LYS A 47 -11.58 3.07 10.60
C LYS A 47 -11.64 4.35 11.42
N LEU A 48 -10.59 5.17 11.36
CA LEU A 48 -10.54 6.46 12.04
C LEU A 48 -11.64 7.41 11.54
N ASP A 49 -11.87 7.49 10.23
CA ASP A 49 -12.93 8.31 9.64
C ASP A 49 -14.33 7.90 10.16
N VAL A 50 -14.60 6.61 10.27
CA VAL A 50 -15.86 6.09 10.84
C VAL A 50 -16.03 6.52 12.30
N ILE A 51 -14.98 6.41 13.11
CA ILE A 51 -15.02 6.79 14.53
C ILE A 51 -15.23 8.30 14.67
N LEU A 52 -14.47 9.11 13.93
CA LEU A 52 -14.59 10.57 13.95
C LEU A 52 -15.99 11.04 13.55
N LYS A 53 -16.61 10.40 12.54
CA LYS A 53 -18.00 10.68 12.15
C LYS A 53 -19.00 10.37 13.26
N LYS A 54 -18.81 9.27 14.00
CA LYS A 54 -19.66 8.93 15.15
C LYS A 54 -19.51 9.96 16.27
N VAL A 55 -18.28 10.27 16.68
CA VAL A 55 -18.02 11.29 17.72
C VAL A 55 -18.63 12.63 17.35
N ARG A 56 -18.52 13.06 16.08
CA ARG A 56 -19.13 14.31 15.61
C ARG A 56 -20.66 14.29 15.68
N LYS A 57 -21.29 13.13 15.48
CA LYS A 57 -22.75 12.96 15.60
C LYS A 57 -23.19 12.92 17.07
N ASP A 58 -22.40 12.29 17.93
CA ASP A 58 -22.76 12.08 19.34
C ASP A 58 -22.49 13.31 20.21
N CYS A 59 -21.59 14.20 19.79
CA CYS A 59 -21.22 15.44 20.50
C CYS A 59 -21.70 16.74 19.81
N GLY A 60 -22.54 16.62 18.78
CA GLY A 60 -23.07 17.75 17.98
C GLY A 60 -24.53 18.06 18.29
#